data_AF-A0A7S2P237-F1
#
_entry.id   AF-A0A7S2P237-F1
#
_cell.length_a   1.000
_cell.length_b   1.000
_cell.length_c   1.000
_cell.angle_alpha   90.00
_cell.angle_beta   90.00
_cell.angle_gamma   90.00
#
_symmetry.space_group_name_H-M   'P 1'
#
loop_
_entity.id
_entity.type
_entity.pdbx_description
1 polymer ?
#
loop_
_entity_poly.entity_id
_entity_poly.type
_entity_poly.pdbx_seq_one_letter_code
_entity_poly.pdbx_strand_id
1 'polypeptide(L)'
;DKFDEWFGGIITEPKRVRSGYPIPLDADDEDPESLWDDPALAVKEFINGTGFLHQAEGITFAYSTGSNVSRLFANGECWEVSKSVSVDTIANNKQISRKDFTEAKFKEDTVQLLESLVTRGLLYGADT
;
A
#
# COMPACT_ATOMS: atom_id res chain seq x y z
N ASP A 1 -13.84 29.69 21.99
CA ASP A 1 -12.98 29.59 20.80
C ASP A 1 -13.77 29.13 19.60
N LYS A 2 -13.82 29.97 18.55
CA LYS A 2 -14.64 29.79 17.34
C LYS A 2 -13.85 29.18 16.17
N PHE A 3 -12.77 28.46 16.47
CA PHE A 3 -11.87 27.88 15.45
C PHE A 3 -12.18 26.40 15.15
N ASP A 4 -12.76 25.67 16.10
CA ASP A 4 -13.09 24.24 15.94
C ASP A 4 -14.37 23.98 15.12
N GLU A 5 -15.26 24.97 15.01
CA GLU A 5 -16.52 24.84 14.27
C GLU A 5 -16.35 24.96 12.75
N TRP A 6 -15.22 25.50 12.27
CA TRP A 6 -14.98 25.71 10.83
C TRP A 6 -14.27 24.52 10.15
N PHE A 7 -13.49 23.72 10.89
CA PHE A 7 -12.75 22.56 10.36
C PHE A 7 -13.40 21.20 10.66
N GLY A 8 -14.49 21.16 11.44
CA GLY A 8 -15.12 19.93 11.95
C GLY A 8 -15.92 19.10 10.93
N GLY A 9 -15.76 19.35 9.64
CA GLY A 9 -16.44 18.61 8.58
C GLY A 9 -15.49 18.28 7.45
N ILE A 10 -14.40 17.55 7.73
CA ILE A 10 -13.71 16.82 6.67
C ILE A 10 -14.73 15.80 6.17
N ILE A 11 -15.42 16.17 5.09
CA ILE A 11 -16.18 15.27 4.25
C ILE A 11 -15.12 14.34 3.67
N THR A 12 -14.90 13.21 4.32
CA THR A 12 -14.25 12.08 3.67
C THR A 12 -15.14 11.73 2.50
N GLU A 13 -14.62 11.92 1.29
CA GLU A 13 -15.42 11.78 0.06
C GLU A 13 -16.21 10.46 0.08
N PRO A 14 -17.48 10.47 -0.37
CA PRO A 14 -18.26 9.25 -0.46
C PRO A 14 -17.53 8.29 -1.39
N LYS A 15 -17.25 7.09 -0.88
CA LYS A 15 -16.64 5.92 -1.55
C LYS A 15 -16.88 5.99 -3.07
N ARG A 16 -15.89 6.52 -3.81
CA ARG A 16 -16.03 6.76 -5.26
C ARG A 16 -16.40 5.44 -5.92
N VAL A 17 -17.32 5.50 -6.89
CA VAL A 17 -17.65 4.34 -7.74
C VAL A 17 -16.36 3.86 -8.38
N ARG A 18 -15.92 2.64 -8.01
CA ARG A 18 -14.70 1.98 -8.49
C ARG A 18 -14.89 1.48 -9.93
N SER A 19 -15.09 2.38 -10.89
CA SER A 19 -15.11 2.03 -12.31
C SER A 19 -13.69 2.13 -12.86
N GLY A 20 -13.09 1.00 -13.26
CA GLY A 20 -11.75 0.95 -13.86
C GLY A 20 -10.58 0.73 -12.89
N TYR A 21 -10.84 0.51 -11.61
CA TYR A 21 -9.80 0.04 -10.68
C TYR A 21 -9.65 -1.48 -10.78
N PRO A 22 -8.42 -2.02 -10.61
CA PRO A 22 -8.24 -3.45 -10.38
C PRO A 22 -9.12 -3.91 -9.22
N ILE A 23 -9.76 -5.06 -9.40
CA ILE A 23 -10.58 -5.67 -8.35
C ILE A 23 -9.63 -6.05 -7.21
N PRO A 24 -9.98 -5.76 -5.93
CA PRO A 24 -9.24 -6.29 -4.79
C PRO A 24 -9.05 -7.79 -4.94
N LEU A 25 -7.83 -8.28 -4.71
CA LEU A 25 -7.51 -9.69 -4.87
C LEU A 25 -8.07 -10.45 -3.66
N ASP A 26 -9.01 -11.36 -3.89
CA ASP A 26 -9.53 -12.27 -2.88
C ASP A 26 -8.64 -13.53 -2.87
N ALA A 27 -8.14 -13.92 -1.68
CA ALA A 27 -7.24 -15.06 -1.53
C ALA A 27 -7.92 -16.44 -1.74
N ASP A 28 -9.20 -16.46 -2.10
CA ASP A 28 -10.03 -17.67 -2.30
C ASP A 28 -10.23 -18.02 -3.79
N ASP A 29 -9.62 -17.29 -4.73
CA ASP A 29 -9.68 -17.65 -6.15
C ASP A 29 -8.86 -18.94 -6.40
N GLU A 30 -9.56 -20.02 -6.80
CA GLU A 30 -9.03 -21.40 -6.86
C GLU A 30 -7.97 -21.64 -7.96
N ASP A 31 -7.64 -20.66 -8.79
CA ASP A 31 -6.49 -20.71 -9.70
C ASP A 31 -6.07 -19.26 -10.08
N PRO A 32 -4.93 -18.75 -9.59
CA PRO A 32 -4.43 -17.46 -10.05
C PRO A 32 -4.04 -17.56 -11.54
N GLU A 33 -4.76 -16.88 -12.42
CA GLU A 33 -4.45 -16.81 -13.86
C GLU A 33 -3.09 -16.12 -14.11
N SER A 34 -2.63 -15.30 -13.16
CA SER A 34 -1.37 -14.56 -13.17
C SER A 34 -0.64 -14.64 -11.81
N LEU A 35 0.71 -14.62 -11.84
CA LEU A 35 1.57 -14.53 -10.65
C LEU A 35 1.25 -13.35 -9.72
N TRP A 36 0.58 -12.33 -10.27
CA TRP A 36 0.21 -11.10 -9.58
C TRP A 36 -1.20 -11.10 -8.99
N ASP A 37 -1.96 -12.18 -9.20
CA ASP A 37 -3.35 -12.32 -8.73
C ASP A 37 -3.43 -12.84 -7.28
N ASP A 38 -2.33 -13.36 -6.73
CA ASP A 38 -2.21 -13.69 -5.31
C ASP A 38 -1.31 -12.64 -4.60
N PRO A 39 -1.84 -11.88 -3.62
CA PRO A 39 -1.08 -10.89 -2.87
C PRO A 39 0.20 -11.42 -2.22
N ALA A 40 0.18 -12.64 -1.68
CA ALA A 40 1.32 -13.23 -1.02
C ALA A 40 2.40 -13.63 -2.04
N LEU A 41 2.00 -14.18 -3.19
CA LEU A 41 2.94 -14.48 -4.28
C LEU A 41 3.50 -13.20 -4.93
N ALA A 42 2.66 -12.19 -5.17
CA ALA A 42 3.07 -10.89 -5.70
C ALA A 42 4.14 -10.22 -4.83
N VAL A 43 3.92 -10.19 -3.51
CA VAL A 43 4.89 -9.62 -2.57
C VAL A 43 6.15 -10.47 -2.49
N LYS A 44 6.04 -11.79 -2.53
CA LYS A 44 7.20 -12.70 -2.57
C LYS A 44 8.05 -12.51 -3.82
N GLU A 45 7.45 -12.37 -4.99
CA GLU A 45 8.14 -12.09 -6.25
C GLU A 45 8.81 -10.71 -6.24
N PHE A 46 8.11 -9.69 -5.73
CA PHE A 46 8.70 -8.38 -5.48
C PHE A 46 9.95 -8.46 -4.58
N ILE A 47 9.86 -9.21 -3.48
CA ILE A 47 10.98 -9.43 -2.56
C ILE A 47 12.11 -10.20 -3.26
N ASN A 48 11.81 -11.18 -4.12
CA ASN A 48 12.79 -11.91 -4.91
C ASN A 48 13.47 -11.04 -5.99
N GLY A 49 12.87 -9.90 -6.33
CA GLY A 49 13.41 -8.92 -7.28
C GLY A 49 13.04 -9.20 -8.73
N THR A 50 12.00 -10.00 -8.97
CA THR A 50 11.51 -10.38 -10.30
C THR A 50 10.55 -9.34 -10.90
N GLY A 51 10.06 -8.37 -10.11
CA GLY A 51 9.17 -7.32 -10.60
C GLY A 51 9.14 -6.05 -9.73
N PHE A 52 8.18 -5.18 -10.03
CA PHE A 52 7.94 -3.90 -9.34
C PHE A 52 6.54 -3.85 -8.74
N LEU A 53 6.36 -3.06 -7.67
CA LEU A 53 5.05 -2.70 -7.16
C LEU A 53 4.69 -1.29 -7.60
N HIS A 54 3.53 -1.14 -8.21
CA HIS A 54 3.01 0.14 -8.67
C HIS A 54 1.86 0.61 -7.79
N GLN A 55 1.82 1.91 -7.50
CA GLN A 55 0.65 2.52 -6.87
C GLN A 55 -0.52 2.58 -7.85
N ALA A 56 -1.71 2.21 -7.37
CA ALA A 56 -2.95 2.36 -8.13
C ALA A 56 -3.22 3.84 -8.48
N GLU A 57 -3.62 4.09 -9.73
CA GLU A 57 -3.85 5.45 -10.22
C GLU A 57 -4.98 6.15 -9.46
N GLY A 58 -4.82 7.45 -9.18
CA GLY A 58 -5.83 8.22 -8.46
C GLY A 58 -5.91 7.95 -6.95
N ILE A 59 -5.05 7.08 -6.41
CA ILE A 59 -4.89 6.92 -4.96
C ILE A 59 -3.78 7.85 -4.48
N THR A 60 -4.07 8.61 -3.43
CA THR A 60 -3.06 9.44 -2.76
C THR A 60 -2.62 8.73 -1.49
N PHE A 61 -1.31 8.49 -1.40
CA PHE A 61 -0.67 8.04 -0.17
C PHE A 61 -0.16 9.24 0.61
N ALA A 62 -0.36 9.22 1.92
CA ALA A 62 0.23 10.15 2.86
C ALA A 62 0.87 9.36 4.00
N TYR A 63 1.83 9.95 4.69
CA TYR A 63 2.52 9.27 5.79
C TYR A 63 2.91 10.22 6.91
N SER A 64 3.11 9.65 8.09
CA SER A 64 3.65 10.35 9.26
C SER A 64 4.67 9.45 9.94
N THR A 65 5.89 9.95 10.15
CA THR A 65 6.97 9.22 10.84
C THR A 65 7.13 9.73 12.26
N GLY A 66 6.89 8.87 13.26
CA GLY A 66 7.16 9.14 14.67
C GLY A 66 8.49 8.54 15.15
N SER A 67 8.76 8.66 16.46
CA SER A 67 9.96 8.10 17.08
C SER A 67 9.98 6.57 17.09
N ASN A 68 8.81 5.94 17.31
CA ASN A 68 8.65 4.49 17.44
C ASN A 68 7.70 3.90 16.38
N VAL A 69 6.69 4.66 15.98
CA VAL A 69 5.62 4.23 15.06
C VAL A 69 5.60 5.14 13.85
N SER A 70 5.42 4.54 12.67
CA SER A 70 5.13 5.26 11.43
C SER A 70 3.72 4.91 10.97
N ARG A 71 3.06 5.85 10.32
CA ARG A 71 1.70 5.69 9.82
C ARG A 71 1.68 5.90 8.31
N LEU A 72 0.99 5.02 7.61
CA LEU A 72 0.65 5.17 6.19
C LEU A 72 -0.85 5.39 6.09
N PHE A 73 -1.26 6.36 5.29
CA PHE A 73 -2.66 6.68 5.02
C PHE A 73 -2.92 6.55 3.52
N ALA A 74 -3.95 5.80 3.16
CA ALA A 74 -4.38 5.65 1.77
C ALA A 74 -5.86 5.34 1.73
N ASN A 75 -6.60 6.01 0.83
CA ASN A 75 -8.02 5.74 0.58
C ASN A 75 -8.92 5.70 1.85
N GLY A 76 -8.66 6.58 2.82
CA GLY A 76 -9.42 6.67 4.07
C GLY A 76 -9.02 5.66 5.16
N GLU A 77 -8.01 4.84 4.91
CA GLU A 77 -7.49 3.83 5.85
C GLU A 77 -6.11 4.24 6.40
N CYS A 78 -5.76 3.69 7.56
CA CYS A 78 -4.51 3.95 8.26
C CYS A 78 -3.85 2.63 8.67
N TRP A 79 -2.57 2.49 8.34
CA TRP A 79 -1.70 1.42 8.82
C TRP A 79 -0.68 2.01 9.78
N GLU A 80 -0.69 1.54 11.03
CA GLU A 80 0.36 1.83 11.99
C GLU A 80 1.41 0.71 11.93
N VAL A 81 2.65 1.07 11.65
CA VAL A 81 3.75 0.12 11.49
C VAL A 81 4.96 0.56 12.31
N SER A 82 5.86 -0.38 12.59
CA SER A 82 7.12 -0.04 13.26
C SER A 82 7.94 0.92 12.41
N LYS A 83 8.75 1.77 13.04
CA LYS A 83 9.68 2.69 12.33
C LYS A 83 10.65 1.98 11.38
N SER A 84 10.79 0.66 11.50
CA SER A 84 11.63 -0.11 10.57
C SER A 84 11.06 -0.19 9.15
N VAL A 85 9.75 0.01 9.00
CA VAL A 85 9.05 0.06 7.71
C VAL A 85 9.19 1.45 7.08
N SER A 86 9.64 1.51 5.83
CA SER A 86 9.84 2.78 5.10
C SER A 86 8.56 3.23 4.39
N VAL A 87 7.61 3.72 5.20
CA VAL A 87 6.33 4.25 4.69
C VAL A 87 6.50 5.45 3.77
N ASP A 88 7.59 6.21 3.93
CA ASP A 88 7.97 7.32 3.07
C ASP A 88 8.34 6.85 1.65
N THR A 89 9.03 5.71 1.56
CA THR A 89 9.39 5.08 0.28
C THR A 89 8.15 4.57 -0.43
N ILE A 90 7.22 3.95 0.31
CA ILE A 90 5.96 3.46 -0.25
C ILE A 90 5.10 4.62 -0.73
N ALA A 91 4.99 5.70 0.05
CA ALA A 91 4.08 6.80 -0.27
C ALA A 91 4.56 7.70 -1.43
N ASN A 92 5.87 7.95 -1.53
CA ASN A 92 6.41 8.92 -2.50
C ASN A 92 6.70 8.31 -3.88
N ASN A 93 6.84 6.99 -3.99
CA ASN A 93 7.23 6.33 -5.22
C ASN A 93 6.02 5.70 -5.92
N LYS A 94 5.72 6.14 -7.15
CA LYS A 94 4.68 5.53 -7.98
C LYS A 94 5.03 4.12 -8.45
N GLN A 95 6.32 3.85 -8.59
CA GLN A 95 6.89 2.54 -8.90
C GLN A 95 7.93 2.25 -7.84
N ILE A 96 7.74 1.15 -7.13
CA ILE A 96 8.55 0.70 -6.03
C ILE A 96 9.31 -0.52 -6.50
N SER A 97 10.63 -0.45 -6.40
CA SER A 97 11.56 -1.54 -6.72
C SER A 97 12.13 -2.14 -5.44
N ARG A 98 12.63 -3.38 -5.53
CA ARG A 98 13.38 -3.98 -4.42
C ARG A 98 14.54 -3.09 -3.95
N LYS A 99 15.16 -2.35 -4.88
CA LYS A 99 16.32 -1.48 -4.60
C LYS A 99 15.98 -0.28 -3.72
N ASP A 100 14.71 0.13 -3.70
CA ASP A 100 14.23 1.22 -2.85
C ASP A 100 14.17 0.79 -1.37
N PHE A 101 14.22 -0.52 -1.11
CA PHE A 101 14.38 -1.08 0.22
C PHE A 101 15.82 -1.56 0.44
N THR A 102 16.45 -1.10 1.52
CA THR A 102 17.66 -1.76 2.04
C THR A 102 17.29 -3.15 2.56
N GLU A 103 18.06 -4.21 2.25
CA GLU A 103 17.74 -5.61 2.58
C GLU A 103 17.30 -5.85 4.05
N ALA A 104 17.81 -5.05 4.99
CA ALA A 104 17.41 -5.08 6.40
C ALA A 104 15.96 -4.64 6.70
N LYS A 105 15.19 -4.20 5.69
CA LYS A 105 13.83 -3.66 5.82
C LYS A 105 12.74 -4.64 5.39
N PHE A 106 13.05 -5.82 4.84
CA PHE A 106 12.07 -6.88 4.58
C PHE A 106 11.82 -7.70 5.86
N LYS A 107 11.33 -7.03 6.89
CA LYS A 107 10.84 -7.68 8.11
C LYS A 107 9.38 -8.06 7.92
N GLU A 108 8.89 -8.96 8.76
CA GLU A 108 7.50 -9.44 8.75
C GLU A 108 6.48 -8.28 8.67
N ASP A 109 6.66 -7.22 9.47
CA ASP A 109 5.81 -6.00 9.41
C ASP A 109 5.73 -5.37 8.01
N THR A 110 6.85 -5.30 7.29
CA THR A 110 6.90 -4.72 5.94
C THR A 110 6.18 -5.62 4.95
N VAL A 111 6.37 -6.94 5.06
CA VAL A 111 5.71 -7.92 4.20
C VAL A 111 4.20 -7.87 4.40
N GLN A 112 3.74 -7.91 5.65
CA GLN A 112 2.32 -7.82 5.99
C GLN A 112 1.69 -6.50 5.53
N LEU A 113 2.42 -5.38 5.61
CA LEU A 113 1.96 -4.10 5.07
C LEU A 113 1.78 -4.18 3.55
N LEU A 114 2.80 -4.66 2.83
CA LEU A 114 2.76 -4.74 1.36
C LEU A 114 1.64 -5.69 0.90
N GLU A 115 1.48 -6.84 1.53
CA GLU A 115 0.39 -7.78 1.25
C GLU A 115 -0.96 -7.09 1.46
N SER A 116 -1.15 -6.41 2.60
CA SER A 116 -2.40 -5.68 2.88
C SER A 116 -2.71 -4.63 1.81
N LEU A 117 -1.70 -3.91 1.32
CA LEU A 117 -1.86 -2.92 0.27
C LEU A 117 -2.20 -3.55 -1.09
N VAL A 118 -1.60 -4.70 -1.42
CA VAL A 118 -1.88 -5.45 -2.64
C VAL A 118 -3.28 -6.08 -2.61
N THR A 119 -3.65 -6.76 -1.53
CA THR A 119 -5.00 -7.31 -1.32
C THR A 119 -6.08 -6.25 -1.50
N ARG A 120 -5.84 -5.03 -1.02
CA ARG A 120 -6.81 -3.91 -1.14
C ARG A 120 -6.82 -3.23 -2.50
N GLY A 121 -5.97 -3.64 -3.43
CA GLY A 121 -5.80 -3.03 -4.75
C GLY A 121 -5.18 -1.64 -4.71
N LEU A 122 -4.43 -1.31 -3.65
CA LEU A 122 -3.73 -0.03 -3.49
C LEU A 122 -2.36 -0.07 -4.15
N LEU A 123 -1.75 -1.25 -4.15
CA LEU A 123 -0.59 -1.60 -4.94
C LEU A 123 -0.96 -2.74 -5.89
N TYR A 124 -0.31 -2.81 -7.02
CA TYR A 124 -0.37 -3.95 -7.94
C TYR A 124 1.04 -4.26 -8.44
N GLY A 125 1.30 -5.54 -8.68
CA GLY A 125 2.57 -5.96 -9.21
C GLY A 125 2.61 -5.91 -10.73
N ALA A 126 3.81 -5.72 -11.27
CA ALA A 126 4.08 -5.78 -12.70
C ALA A 126 5.47 -6.38 -12.94
N ASP A 127 5.57 -7.12 -14.05
CA ASP A 127 6.83 -7.69 -14.52
C ASP A 127 7.82 -6.60 -14.95
N THR A 128 9.10 -6.98 -15.04
CA THR A 128 10.24 -6.12 -15.37
C THR A 128 10.35 -5.75 -16.84
#